data_AF-A0A9X3NM48-F1
#
_entry.id   AF-A0A9X3NM48-F1
#
_cell.length_a   1.000
_cell.length_b   1.000
_cell.length_c   1.000
_cell.angle_alpha   90.00
_cell.angle_beta   90.00
_cell.angle_gamma   90.00
#
_symmetry.space_group_name_H-M   'P 1'
#
loop_
_entity.id
_entity.type
_entity.pdbx_description
1 polymer ?
#
loop_
_entity_poly.entity_id
_entity_poly.type
_entity_poly.pdbx_seq_one_letter_code
_entity_poly.pdbx_strand_id
1 'polypeptide(L)'
;MAQDPRPAPLNDANLLSRLRDWRAARESEMHADLFDEAVELPDPRALDLVLRVGELLLASGESTEVVSESMLSLSVAFELPRAEVSVTFTAITLSTHPGGDQPPITGERVVRRRTLDYFRVNELHTLVQDAALGAVELEGAIARLRAIKRARPPYPNWLIVTGFGLIASSASLMVGGQLLVAGAAFLATVLGDRASAFLARRGVAEFYQMTAATVVASCIGVALLWASDRMDLNLQAGAVITGNIMALLPGRPLVSSLQEAIAGSYVSSSARLLEVFFTLGAIISGVGAVAYTAVRLGVNVNLEDLPGADASVALPVLIGAAGIAMAFAVSLTVPPRMLPWIGVMGVMIWVIYAGVRAFLDAPPILGTVAGAVAVGVVGHALARRTHRPVLPYVIPAIAPLLPGSVLYRGLLEITLNQPVEGLLSLSEAVAIGLALGAGVNLGGELVRAFQRGGLAGAGRRSRPAARRSRGAV
;
A
#
# COMPACT_ATOMS: atom_id res chain seq x y z
N MET A 1 44.70 23.08 -63.56
CA MET A 1 44.74 22.98 -62.09
C MET A 1 44.01 24.20 -61.54
N ALA A 2 42.68 24.18 -61.58
CA ALA A 2 41.84 25.28 -61.09
C ALA A 2 41.57 25.03 -59.60
N GLN A 3 41.96 25.98 -58.76
CA GLN A 3 41.81 25.91 -57.32
C GLN A 3 40.32 26.02 -56.95
N ASP A 4 39.84 24.99 -56.26
CA ASP A 4 38.52 24.96 -55.63
C ASP A 4 38.44 26.10 -54.59
N PRO A 5 37.41 26.98 -54.62
CA PRO A 5 37.31 28.08 -53.67
C PRO A 5 37.18 27.53 -52.25
N ARG A 6 38.10 27.94 -51.36
CA ARG A 6 38.08 27.56 -49.93
C ARG A 6 36.72 27.91 -49.33
N PRO A 7 36.07 27.00 -48.57
CA PRO A 7 34.79 27.30 -47.95
C PRO A 7 34.95 28.44 -46.94
N ALA A 8 34.01 29.40 -47.00
CA ALA A 8 33.96 30.55 -46.10
C ALA A 8 33.95 30.12 -44.61
N PRO A 9 34.55 30.91 -43.69
CA PRO A 9 34.61 30.56 -42.28
C PRO A 9 33.21 30.40 -41.67
N LEU A 10 33.08 29.39 -40.81
CA LEU A 10 31.84 29.05 -40.11
C LEU A 10 31.39 30.23 -39.23
N ASN A 11 30.28 30.85 -39.60
CA ASN A 11 29.57 31.83 -38.78
C ASN A 11 28.15 31.30 -38.55
N ASP A 12 27.55 31.52 -37.38
CA ASP A 12 26.30 30.85 -36.94
C ASP A 12 25.14 30.94 -37.94
N ALA A 13 25.08 32.04 -38.71
CA ALA A 13 24.08 32.25 -39.76
C ALA A 13 24.19 31.26 -40.94
N ASN A 14 25.39 30.75 -41.24
CA ASN A 14 25.65 29.76 -42.31
C ASN A 14 25.54 28.31 -41.83
N LEU A 15 25.55 28.08 -40.51
CA LEU A 15 25.44 26.75 -39.94
C LEU A 15 24.00 26.23 -40.05
N LEU A 16 23.03 27.09 -39.74
CA LEU A 16 21.61 26.72 -39.78
C LEU A 16 21.12 26.44 -41.20
N SER A 17 21.56 27.21 -42.20
CA SER A 17 21.21 26.96 -43.60
C SER A 17 21.81 25.64 -44.09
N ARG A 18 23.09 25.37 -43.81
CA ARG A 18 23.75 24.12 -44.17
C ARG A 18 23.18 22.90 -43.46
N LEU A 19 22.77 23.03 -42.19
CA LEU A 19 22.07 21.97 -41.48
C LEU A 19 20.69 21.71 -42.09
N ARG A 20 19.99 22.74 -42.55
CA ARG A 20 18.70 22.61 -43.24
C ARG A 20 18.85 21.90 -44.59
N ASP A 21 19.85 22.29 -45.37
CA ASP A 21 20.13 21.71 -46.69
C ASP A 21 20.65 20.27 -46.57
N TRP A 22 21.52 20.00 -45.58
CA TRP A 22 21.96 18.65 -45.26
C TRP A 22 20.80 17.76 -44.81
N ARG A 23 19.87 18.29 -43.99
CA ARG A 23 18.69 17.56 -43.53
C ARG A 23 17.73 17.27 -44.68
N ALA A 24 17.49 18.23 -45.58
CA ALA A 24 16.63 18.06 -46.74
C ALA A 24 17.19 17.05 -47.75
N ALA A 25 18.51 17.07 -47.99
CA ALA A 25 19.18 16.08 -48.85
C ALA A 25 19.11 14.67 -48.26
N ARG A 26 19.28 14.55 -46.93
CA ARG A 26 19.26 13.26 -46.22
C ARG A 26 17.85 12.72 -45.98
N GLU A 27 16.84 13.59 -45.84
CA GLU A 27 15.41 13.22 -45.88
C GLU A 27 15.05 12.65 -47.25
N SER A 28 15.52 13.26 -48.35
CA SER A 28 15.25 12.78 -49.71
C SER A 28 15.91 11.44 -50.02
N GLU A 29 17.14 11.19 -49.52
CA GLU A 29 17.82 9.89 -49.64
C GLU A 29 17.22 8.82 -48.71
N MET A 30 16.80 9.17 -47.49
CA MET A 30 16.10 8.24 -46.59
C MET A 30 14.73 7.81 -47.13
N HIS A 31 14.03 8.69 -47.86
CA HIS A 31 12.71 8.42 -48.40
C HIS A 31 12.72 7.48 -49.63
N ALA A 32 13.87 7.15 -50.23
CA ALA A 32 13.88 6.29 -51.43
C ALA A 32 13.96 4.78 -51.12
N ASP A 33 14.61 4.39 -50.02
CA ASP A 33 15.00 2.99 -49.76
C ASP A 33 14.29 2.31 -48.57
N LEU A 34 13.42 3.02 -47.82
CA LEU A 34 12.85 2.53 -46.54
C LEU A 34 11.35 2.19 -46.57
N PHE A 35 10.64 2.36 -47.69
CA PHE A 35 9.17 2.26 -47.73
C PHE A 35 8.58 0.87 -47.99
N ASP A 36 9.40 -0.18 -48.12
CA ASP A 36 8.89 -1.52 -48.47
C ASP A 36 8.78 -2.50 -47.29
N GLU A 37 9.16 -2.11 -46.07
CA GLU A 37 8.73 -2.82 -44.86
C GLU A 37 7.40 -2.24 -44.37
N ALA A 38 6.30 -2.91 -44.68
CA ALA A 38 4.99 -2.59 -44.12
C ALA A 38 5.08 -2.63 -42.59
N VAL A 39 5.15 -1.44 -41.96
CA VAL A 39 5.21 -1.31 -40.49
C VAL A 39 3.94 -1.92 -39.90
N GLU A 40 4.10 -3.06 -39.21
CA GLU A 40 3.01 -3.79 -38.58
C GLU A 40 2.44 -2.96 -37.42
N LEU A 41 1.15 -2.66 -37.49
CA LEU A 41 0.46 -1.89 -36.47
C LEU A 41 0.28 -2.76 -35.20
N PRO A 42 0.50 -2.20 -33.99
CA PRO A 42 0.29 -2.94 -32.74
C PRO A 42 -1.15 -3.46 -32.62
N ASP A 43 -1.33 -4.72 -32.18
CA ASP A 43 -2.67 -5.29 -31.96
C ASP A 43 -3.44 -4.45 -30.90
N PRO A 44 -4.56 -3.80 -31.26
CA PRO A 44 -5.37 -3.03 -30.31
C PRO A 44 -5.87 -3.85 -29.12
N ARG A 45 -6.04 -5.17 -29.28
CA ARG A 45 -6.47 -6.09 -28.22
C ARG A 45 -5.38 -6.26 -27.17
N ALA A 46 -4.11 -6.29 -27.58
CA ALA A 46 -2.97 -6.34 -26.67
C ALA A 46 -2.87 -5.03 -25.87
N LEU A 47 -3.02 -3.88 -26.54
CA LEU A 47 -3.09 -2.57 -25.87
C LEU A 47 -4.20 -2.52 -24.82
N ASP A 48 -5.41 -2.97 -25.16
CA ASP A 48 -6.56 -2.99 -24.24
C ASP A 48 -6.33 -3.94 -23.05
N LEU A 49 -5.74 -5.11 -23.31
CA LEU A 49 -5.38 -6.09 -22.29
C LEU A 49 -4.40 -5.49 -21.27
N VAL A 50 -3.30 -4.90 -21.73
CA VAL A 50 -2.27 -4.28 -20.87
C VAL A 50 -2.88 -3.16 -20.03
N LEU A 51 -3.65 -2.26 -20.66
CA LEU A 51 -4.34 -1.18 -19.95
C LEU A 51 -5.35 -1.71 -18.92
N ARG A 52 -6.08 -2.79 -19.22
CA ARG A 52 -7.06 -3.36 -18.29
C ARG A 52 -6.41 -4.13 -17.13
N VAL A 53 -5.31 -4.83 -17.37
CA VAL A 53 -4.53 -5.44 -16.30
C VAL A 53 -3.98 -4.36 -15.38
N GLY A 54 -3.37 -3.31 -15.95
CA GLY A 54 -2.88 -2.16 -15.19
C GLY A 54 -3.99 -1.50 -14.37
N GLU A 55 -5.15 -1.22 -14.99
CA GLU A 55 -6.33 -0.63 -14.34
C GLU A 55 -6.76 -1.46 -13.14
N LEU A 56 -6.86 -2.78 -13.29
CA LEU A 56 -7.31 -3.66 -12.22
C LEU A 56 -6.27 -3.81 -11.11
N LEU A 57 -4.97 -3.89 -11.44
CA LEU A 57 -3.90 -3.94 -10.45
C LEU A 57 -3.93 -2.66 -9.59
N LEU A 58 -3.95 -1.48 -10.23
CA LEU A 58 -3.98 -0.20 -9.53
C LEU A 58 -5.27 -0.01 -8.73
N ALA A 59 -6.43 -0.40 -9.28
CA ALA A 59 -7.72 -0.33 -8.59
C ALA A 59 -7.82 -1.29 -7.40
N SER A 60 -7.17 -2.45 -7.50
CA SER A 60 -7.08 -3.44 -6.41
C SER A 60 -6.00 -3.10 -5.38
N GLY A 61 -5.20 -2.06 -5.69
CA GLY A 61 -4.31 -1.40 -4.76
C GLY A 61 -2.82 -1.70 -4.93
N GLU A 62 -2.37 -2.33 -6.01
CA GLU A 62 -0.95 -2.53 -6.24
C GLU A 62 -0.14 -1.22 -6.33
N SER A 63 1.16 -1.30 -6.08
CA SER A 63 2.05 -0.13 -6.18
C SER A 63 2.20 0.31 -7.63
N THR A 64 2.42 1.60 -7.85
CA THR A 64 2.61 2.14 -9.22
C THR A 64 3.81 1.52 -9.92
N GLU A 65 4.85 1.15 -9.17
CA GLU A 65 6.03 0.43 -9.66
C GLU A 65 5.67 -0.96 -10.19
N VAL A 66 4.96 -1.77 -9.40
CA VAL A 66 4.56 -3.14 -9.80
C VAL A 66 3.56 -3.11 -10.96
N VAL A 67 2.64 -2.14 -10.98
CA VAL A 67 1.71 -1.93 -12.10
C VAL A 67 2.49 -1.62 -13.38
N SER A 68 3.47 -0.70 -13.31
CA SER A 68 4.29 -0.32 -14.47
C SER A 68 5.14 -1.49 -14.97
N GLU A 69 5.77 -2.24 -14.05
CA GLU A 69 6.54 -3.44 -14.39
C GLU A 69 5.65 -4.49 -15.05
N SER A 70 4.48 -4.77 -14.49
CA SER A 70 3.54 -5.75 -15.05
C SER A 70 3.06 -5.36 -16.44
N MET A 71 2.74 -4.08 -16.64
CA MET A 71 2.33 -3.58 -17.95
C MET A 71 3.45 -3.69 -18.97
N LEU A 72 4.68 -3.30 -18.63
CA LEU A 72 5.84 -3.45 -19.51
C LEU A 72 6.14 -4.92 -19.82
N SER A 73 6.05 -5.81 -18.84
CA SER A 73 6.21 -7.26 -19.05
C SER A 73 5.18 -7.81 -20.03
N LEU A 74 3.91 -7.40 -19.91
CA LEU A 74 2.87 -7.80 -20.85
C LEU A 74 3.07 -7.18 -22.24
N SER A 75 3.52 -5.92 -22.31
CA SER A 75 3.87 -5.28 -23.59
C SER A 75 4.97 -6.05 -24.31
N VAL A 76 5.98 -6.55 -23.61
CA VAL A 76 7.02 -7.40 -24.19
C VAL A 76 6.45 -8.77 -24.60
N ALA A 77 5.65 -9.41 -23.73
CA ALA A 77 5.09 -10.73 -23.98
C ALA A 77 4.12 -10.78 -25.18
N PHE A 78 3.45 -9.67 -25.49
CA PHE A 78 2.55 -9.53 -26.64
C PHE A 78 3.11 -8.61 -27.72
N GLU A 79 4.44 -8.45 -27.76
CA GLU A 79 5.18 -7.84 -28.87
C GLU A 79 4.76 -6.39 -29.21
N LEU A 80 4.34 -5.62 -28.21
CA LEU A 80 4.05 -4.19 -28.39
C LEU A 80 5.35 -3.40 -28.57
N PRO A 81 5.59 -2.77 -29.75
CA PRO A 81 6.85 -2.10 -30.05
C PRO A 81 7.01 -0.81 -29.26
N ARG A 82 8.24 -0.58 -28.76
CA ARG A 82 8.66 0.68 -28.11
C ARG A 82 7.64 1.19 -27.09
N ALA A 83 7.12 0.28 -26.27
CA ALA A 83 6.07 0.61 -25.31
C ALA A 83 6.62 1.44 -24.13
N GLU A 84 5.98 2.57 -23.87
CA GLU A 84 6.20 3.40 -22.70
C GLU A 84 4.97 3.39 -21.80
N VAL A 85 5.18 3.17 -20.51
CA VAL A 85 4.13 3.09 -19.50
C VAL A 85 4.33 4.22 -18.50
N SER A 86 3.25 4.96 -18.24
CA SER A 86 3.20 5.97 -17.18
C SER A 86 2.02 5.68 -16.26
N VAL A 87 2.32 5.46 -14.98
CA VAL A 87 1.31 5.18 -13.96
C VAL A 87 1.37 6.26 -12.89
N THR A 88 0.27 6.96 -12.73
CA THR A 88 0.04 7.89 -11.62
C THR A 88 -0.91 7.25 -10.61
N PHE A 89 -1.23 7.97 -9.52
CA PHE A 89 -2.18 7.45 -8.55
C PHE A 89 -3.54 7.17 -9.20
N THR A 90 -4.03 8.03 -10.11
CA THR A 90 -5.40 8.01 -10.66
C THR A 90 -5.49 7.63 -12.14
N ALA A 91 -4.40 7.64 -12.88
CA ALA A 91 -4.40 7.38 -14.31
C ALA A 91 -3.25 6.46 -14.73
N ILE A 92 -3.53 5.65 -15.75
CA ILE A 92 -2.60 4.73 -16.37
C ILE A 92 -2.57 5.04 -17.86
N THR A 93 -1.37 5.24 -18.39
CA THR A 93 -1.12 5.54 -19.79
C THR A 93 -0.16 4.52 -20.37
N LEU A 94 -0.48 4.02 -21.55
CA LEU A 94 0.38 3.16 -22.36
C LEU A 94 0.49 3.80 -23.74
N SER A 95 1.73 4.10 -24.15
CA SER A 95 2.06 4.60 -25.49
C SER A 95 2.92 3.56 -26.20
N THR A 96 2.59 3.21 -27.43
CA THR A 96 3.40 2.32 -28.28
C THR A 96 3.72 3.03 -29.58
N HIS A 97 4.96 2.91 -30.03
CA HIS A 97 5.41 3.52 -31.29
C HIS A 97 5.70 2.40 -32.31
N PRO A 98 4.85 2.25 -33.35
CA PRO A 98 4.99 1.19 -34.35
C PRO A 98 6.35 1.21 -35.07
N GLY A 99 6.86 2.42 -35.34
CA GLY A 99 8.10 2.64 -36.07
C GLY A 99 7.85 3.45 -37.33
N GLY A 100 8.92 3.77 -38.07
CA GLY A 100 8.84 4.65 -39.24
C GLY A 100 8.19 6.00 -38.93
N ASP A 101 7.43 6.52 -39.90
CA ASP A 101 6.69 7.79 -39.81
C ASP A 101 5.29 7.64 -39.19
N GLN A 102 4.96 6.50 -38.60
CA GLN A 102 3.65 6.30 -37.97
C GLN A 102 3.58 7.00 -36.61
N PRO A 103 2.46 7.68 -36.28
CA PRO A 103 2.28 8.31 -34.98
C PRO A 103 2.19 7.26 -33.87
N PRO A 104 2.62 7.58 -32.64
CA PRO A 104 2.43 6.70 -31.49
C PRO A 104 0.94 6.51 -31.19
N ILE A 105 0.58 5.29 -30.81
CA ILE A 105 -0.77 4.96 -30.33
C ILE A 105 -0.74 5.02 -28.82
N THR A 106 -1.49 5.95 -28.25
CA THR A 106 -1.57 6.16 -26.81
C THR A 106 -2.97 5.85 -26.30
N GLY A 107 -3.07 4.95 -25.33
CA GLY A 107 -4.28 4.70 -24.57
C GLY A 107 -4.12 5.16 -23.13
N GLU A 108 -5.19 5.72 -22.57
CA GLU A 108 -5.26 6.14 -21.17
C GLU A 108 -6.49 5.54 -20.49
N ARG A 109 -6.33 5.16 -19.21
CA ARG A 109 -7.44 4.80 -18.33
C ARG A 109 -7.35 5.49 -16.99
N VAL A 110 -8.47 6.07 -16.57
CA VAL A 110 -8.62 6.71 -15.26
C VAL A 110 -9.26 5.75 -14.26
N VAL A 111 -8.58 5.46 -13.17
CA VAL A 111 -9.07 4.65 -12.06
C VAL A 111 -9.93 5.52 -11.14
N ARG A 112 -11.26 5.41 -11.31
CA ARG A 112 -12.24 6.20 -10.55
C ARG A 112 -12.65 5.58 -9.23
N ARG A 113 -12.57 4.26 -9.10
CA ARG A 113 -12.96 3.52 -7.90
C ARG A 113 -11.85 2.54 -7.54
N ARG A 114 -11.50 2.50 -6.26
CA ARG A 114 -10.56 1.54 -5.70
C ARG A 114 -11.30 0.63 -4.75
N THR A 115 -10.99 -0.64 -4.80
CA THR A 115 -11.52 -1.63 -3.87
C THR A 115 -10.41 -2.63 -3.64
N LEU A 116 -9.97 -2.76 -2.40
CA LEU A 116 -8.87 -3.65 -2.05
C LEU A 116 -9.31 -5.08 -2.32
N ASP A 117 -8.58 -5.75 -3.20
CA ASP A 117 -8.88 -7.13 -3.57
C ASP A 117 -7.58 -7.91 -3.84
N TYR A 118 -6.97 -8.45 -2.77
CA TYR A 118 -5.71 -9.18 -2.93
C TYR A 118 -5.88 -10.54 -3.60
N PHE A 119 -7.10 -11.06 -3.68
CA PHE A 119 -7.38 -12.22 -4.52
C PHE A 119 -7.18 -11.88 -5.99
N ARG A 120 -7.76 -10.78 -6.49
CA ARG A 120 -7.57 -10.34 -7.89
C ARG A 120 -6.12 -10.00 -8.19
N VAL A 121 -5.45 -9.32 -7.27
CA VAL A 121 -4.02 -9.00 -7.40
C VAL A 121 -3.20 -10.28 -7.60
N ASN A 122 -3.45 -11.31 -6.78
CA ASN A 122 -2.76 -12.59 -6.92
C ASN A 122 -3.01 -13.24 -8.29
N GLU A 123 -4.26 -13.30 -8.74
CA GLU A 123 -4.60 -13.91 -10.03
C GLU A 123 -4.03 -13.14 -11.23
N LEU A 124 -4.03 -11.80 -11.17
CA LEU A 124 -3.41 -10.95 -12.19
C LEU A 124 -1.90 -11.11 -12.21
N HIS A 125 -1.25 -11.25 -11.06
CA HIS A 125 0.18 -11.51 -10.98
C HIS A 125 0.55 -12.84 -11.64
N THR A 126 -0.24 -13.90 -11.40
CA THR A 126 -0.04 -15.20 -12.08
C THR A 126 -0.27 -15.08 -13.59
N LEU A 127 -1.30 -14.34 -14.04
CA LEU A 127 -1.52 -14.08 -15.47
C LEU A 127 -0.31 -13.37 -16.11
N VAL A 128 0.23 -12.34 -15.46
CA VAL A 128 1.40 -11.59 -15.96
C VAL A 128 2.63 -12.49 -16.02
N GLN A 129 2.87 -13.30 -14.99
CA GLN A 129 3.99 -14.26 -14.98
C GLN A 129 3.87 -15.29 -16.11
N ASP A 130 2.70 -15.91 -16.26
CA ASP A 130 2.48 -16.94 -17.28
C ASP A 130 2.60 -16.35 -18.71
N ALA A 131 2.11 -15.12 -18.93
CA ALA A 131 2.31 -14.41 -20.18
C ALA A 131 3.79 -14.08 -20.43
N ALA A 132 4.51 -13.59 -19.42
CA ALA A 132 5.95 -13.28 -19.53
C ALA A 132 6.82 -14.52 -19.79
N LEU A 133 6.37 -15.70 -19.38
CA LEU A 133 7.01 -16.98 -19.68
C LEU A 133 6.60 -17.58 -21.05
N GLY A 134 5.74 -16.91 -21.81
CA GLY A 134 5.21 -17.41 -23.07
C GLY A 134 4.25 -18.60 -22.92
N ALA A 135 3.72 -18.83 -21.72
CA ALA A 135 2.84 -19.96 -21.43
C ALA A 135 1.36 -19.71 -21.82
N VAL A 136 1.01 -18.47 -22.20
CA VAL A 136 -0.36 -18.08 -22.54
C VAL A 136 -0.35 -17.12 -23.74
N GLU A 137 -1.08 -17.49 -24.79
CA GLU A 137 -1.33 -16.65 -25.97
C GLU A 137 -2.32 -15.51 -25.65
N LEU A 138 -2.37 -14.50 -26.52
CA LEU A 138 -3.18 -13.30 -26.32
C LEU A 138 -4.68 -13.59 -26.09
N GLU A 139 -5.30 -14.46 -26.90
CA GLU A 139 -6.70 -14.90 -26.70
C GLU A 139 -6.91 -15.53 -25.32
N GLY A 140 -5.98 -16.39 -24.91
CA GLY A 140 -6.00 -17.06 -23.62
C GLY A 140 -5.89 -16.07 -22.46
N ALA A 141 -5.01 -15.07 -22.59
CA ALA A 141 -4.84 -14.02 -21.60
C ALA A 141 -6.10 -13.15 -21.47
N ILE A 142 -6.74 -12.79 -22.59
CA ILE A 142 -8.02 -12.06 -22.60
C ILE A 142 -9.14 -12.88 -21.96
N ALA A 143 -9.21 -14.19 -22.24
CA ALA A 143 -10.19 -15.09 -21.62
C ALA A 143 -9.96 -15.21 -20.11
N ARG A 144 -8.71 -15.37 -19.67
CA ARG A 144 -8.34 -15.45 -18.26
C ARG A 144 -8.61 -14.15 -17.53
N LEU A 145 -8.29 -13.00 -18.11
CA LEU A 145 -8.65 -11.69 -17.55
C LEU A 145 -10.17 -11.56 -17.36
N ARG A 146 -10.98 -12.00 -18.35
CA ARG A 146 -12.44 -12.02 -18.21
C ARG A 146 -12.90 -12.94 -17.07
N ALA A 147 -12.25 -14.10 -16.90
CA ALA A 147 -12.53 -15.01 -15.79
C ALA A 147 -12.20 -14.37 -14.43
N ILE A 148 -11.04 -13.73 -14.30
CA ILE A 148 -10.63 -13.00 -13.09
C ILE A 148 -11.64 -11.91 -12.73
N LYS A 149 -12.11 -11.13 -13.71
CA LYS A 149 -13.12 -10.08 -13.49
C LYS A 149 -14.45 -10.63 -12.97
N ARG A 150 -14.82 -11.85 -13.39
CA ARG A 150 -16.08 -12.53 -13.02
C ARG A 150 -15.93 -13.44 -11.79
N ALA A 151 -14.71 -13.65 -11.31
CA ALA A 151 -14.46 -14.52 -10.18
C ALA A 151 -15.18 -14.02 -8.94
N ARG A 152 -15.75 -14.96 -8.18
CA ARG A 152 -16.35 -14.65 -6.89
C ARG A 152 -15.23 -14.40 -5.88
N PRO A 153 -15.35 -13.38 -5.02
CA PRO A 153 -14.39 -13.18 -3.93
C PRO A 153 -14.27 -14.43 -3.07
N PRO A 154 -13.10 -14.68 -2.46
CA PRO A 154 -12.89 -15.86 -1.62
C PRO A 154 -13.75 -15.85 -0.35
N TYR A 155 -14.19 -14.67 0.09
CA TYR A 155 -14.97 -14.48 1.30
C TYR A 155 -16.30 -13.78 0.98
N PRO A 156 -17.41 -14.21 1.58
CA PRO A 156 -18.66 -13.47 1.50
C PRO A 156 -18.55 -12.16 2.28
N ASN A 157 -19.36 -11.16 1.90
CA ASN A 157 -19.32 -9.83 2.51
C ASN A 157 -19.52 -9.83 4.03
N TRP A 158 -20.32 -10.75 4.59
CA TRP A 158 -20.50 -10.83 6.03
C TRP A 158 -19.20 -11.19 6.75
N LEU A 159 -18.37 -12.06 6.15
CA LEU A 159 -17.12 -12.51 6.74
C LEU A 159 -16.06 -11.41 6.72
N ILE A 160 -16.03 -10.58 5.68
CA ILE A 160 -15.18 -9.38 5.59
C ILE A 160 -15.51 -8.41 6.75
N VAL A 161 -16.80 -8.26 7.05
CA VAL A 161 -17.30 -7.33 8.08
C VAL A 161 -17.01 -7.84 9.47
N THR A 162 -17.22 -9.13 9.70
CA THR A 162 -16.75 -9.76 10.94
C THR A 162 -15.24 -9.71 11.05
N GLY A 163 -14.50 -9.71 9.93
CA GLY A 163 -13.06 -9.51 9.89
C GLY A 163 -12.64 -8.19 10.55
N PHE A 164 -13.28 -7.06 10.20
CA PHE A 164 -13.01 -5.79 10.88
C PHE A 164 -13.28 -5.85 12.39
N GLY A 165 -14.40 -6.45 12.80
CA GLY A 165 -14.69 -6.68 14.21
C GLY A 165 -13.63 -7.54 14.91
N LEU A 166 -13.14 -8.58 14.24
CA LEU A 166 -12.09 -9.45 14.78
C LEU A 166 -10.75 -8.72 14.91
N ILE A 167 -10.41 -7.79 14.02
CA ILE A 167 -9.22 -6.93 14.20
C ILE A 167 -9.31 -6.18 15.53
N ALA A 168 -10.44 -5.51 15.77
CA ALA A 168 -10.64 -4.73 17.01
C ALA A 168 -10.69 -5.62 18.26
N SER A 169 -11.37 -6.77 18.17
CA SER A 169 -11.42 -7.76 19.25
C SER A 169 -10.03 -8.29 19.60
N SER A 170 -9.24 -8.69 18.61
CA SER A 170 -7.89 -9.22 18.80
C SER A 170 -6.92 -8.14 19.29
N ALA A 171 -7.05 -6.91 18.80
CA ALA A 171 -6.31 -5.75 19.29
C ALA A 171 -6.65 -5.42 20.74
N SER A 172 -7.93 -5.46 21.12
CA SER A 172 -8.34 -5.26 22.52
C SER A 172 -7.71 -6.30 23.44
N LEU A 173 -7.74 -7.60 23.08
CA LEU A 173 -7.07 -8.67 23.84
C LEU A 173 -5.55 -8.47 23.93
N MET A 174 -4.93 -8.02 22.84
CA MET A 174 -3.48 -7.80 22.77
C MET A 174 -3.02 -6.69 23.70
N VAL A 175 -3.85 -5.68 23.90
CA VAL A 175 -3.59 -4.53 24.78
C VAL A 175 -4.31 -4.76 26.12
N GLY A 176 -4.34 -5.98 26.65
CA GLY A 176 -4.80 -6.29 28.02
C GLY A 176 -6.31 -6.40 28.25
N GLY A 177 -7.14 -6.13 27.25
CA GLY A 177 -8.59 -6.20 27.36
C GLY A 177 -9.10 -7.60 27.69
N GLN A 178 -10.12 -7.68 28.54
CA GLN A 178 -10.80 -8.94 28.88
C GLN A 178 -11.69 -9.41 27.73
N LEU A 179 -12.17 -10.66 27.76
CA LEU A 179 -13.01 -11.22 26.69
C LEU A 179 -14.32 -10.43 26.47
N LEU A 180 -14.92 -9.88 27.54
CA LEU A 180 -16.09 -9.01 27.44
C LEU A 180 -15.76 -7.70 26.68
N VAL A 181 -14.61 -7.12 26.98
CA VAL A 181 -14.09 -5.90 26.34
C VAL A 181 -13.80 -6.16 24.85
N ALA A 182 -13.21 -7.32 24.54
CA ALA A 182 -12.97 -7.76 23.17
C ALA A 182 -14.27 -7.93 22.37
N GLY A 183 -15.31 -8.52 22.99
CA GLY A 183 -16.65 -8.61 22.40
C GLY A 183 -17.29 -7.24 22.15
N ALA A 184 -17.11 -6.29 23.07
CA ALA A 184 -17.57 -4.92 22.87
C ALA A 184 -16.82 -4.21 21.74
N ALA A 185 -15.50 -4.39 21.63
CA ALA A 185 -14.69 -3.88 20.52
C ALA A 185 -15.13 -4.45 19.16
N PHE A 186 -15.42 -5.75 19.11
CA PHE A 186 -15.99 -6.40 17.94
C PHE A 186 -17.30 -5.73 17.50
N LEU A 187 -18.26 -5.61 18.42
CA LEU A 187 -19.57 -5.02 18.13
C LEU A 187 -19.45 -3.55 17.73
N ALA A 188 -18.62 -2.79 18.44
CA ALA A 188 -18.36 -1.38 18.17
C ALA A 188 -17.82 -1.16 16.76
N THR A 189 -16.84 -1.95 16.34
CA THR A 189 -16.26 -1.86 15.01
C THR A 189 -17.23 -2.32 13.92
N VAL A 190 -17.98 -3.40 14.13
CA VAL A 190 -18.99 -3.86 13.16
C VAL A 190 -20.07 -2.79 12.95
N LEU A 191 -20.61 -2.21 14.03
CA LEU A 191 -21.62 -1.17 13.94
C LEU A 191 -21.06 0.12 13.32
N GLY A 192 -19.84 0.51 13.67
CA GLY A 192 -19.13 1.63 13.04
C GLY A 192 -18.94 1.44 11.53
N ASP A 193 -18.52 0.26 11.11
CA ASP A 193 -18.40 -0.11 9.69
C ASP A 193 -19.75 -0.08 8.96
N ARG A 194 -20.84 -0.58 9.58
CA ARG A 194 -22.20 -0.47 9.02
C ARG A 194 -22.64 0.99 8.86
N ALA A 195 -22.32 1.86 9.81
CA ALA A 195 -22.62 3.28 9.74
C ALA A 195 -21.83 3.96 8.61
N SER A 196 -20.54 3.67 8.50
CA SER A 196 -19.69 4.10 7.38
C SER A 196 -20.27 3.66 6.03
N ALA A 197 -20.59 2.38 5.87
CA ALA A 197 -21.18 1.83 4.65
C ALA A 197 -22.56 2.44 4.30
N PHE A 198 -23.35 2.83 5.30
CA PHE A 198 -24.61 3.53 5.11
C PHE A 198 -24.41 4.97 4.58
N LEU A 199 -23.38 5.67 5.05
CA LEU A 199 -23.01 7.01 4.56
C LEU A 199 -22.36 6.92 3.17
N ALA A 200 -21.51 5.93 2.93
CA ALA A 200 -20.88 5.66 1.64
C ALA A 200 -21.93 5.46 0.54
N ARG A 201 -23.01 4.72 0.83
CA ARG A 201 -24.13 4.52 -0.10
C ARG A 201 -24.88 5.81 -0.46
N ARG A 202 -24.72 6.88 0.33
CA ARG A 202 -25.29 8.21 0.06
C ARG A 202 -24.29 9.17 -0.59
N GLY A 203 -23.08 8.73 -0.92
CA GLY A 203 -22.06 9.58 -1.56
C GLY A 203 -21.40 10.58 -0.60
N VAL A 204 -21.51 10.38 0.71
CA VAL A 204 -20.80 11.19 1.71
C VAL A 204 -19.28 10.98 1.55
N ALA A 205 -18.47 12.01 1.77
CA ALA A 205 -17.01 11.88 1.66
C ALA A 205 -16.44 10.92 2.73
N GLU A 206 -15.37 10.18 2.37
CA GLU A 206 -14.74 9.13 3.21
C GLU A 206 -14.32 9.63 4.60
N PHE A 207 -13.84 10.88 4.69
CA PHE A 207 -13.52 11.54 5.95
C PHE A 207 -14.70 11.47 6.94
N TYR A 208 -15.90 11.89 6.53
CA TYR A 208 -17.07 11.88 7.41
C TYR A 208 -17.61 10.46 7.67
N GLN A 209 -17.40 9.53 6.74
CA GLN A 209 -17.73 8.12 6.96
C GLN A 209 -16.89 7.52 8.10
N MET A 210 -15.58 7.80 8.09
CA MET A 210 -14.64 7.37 9.13
C MET A 210 -14.91 8.06 10.46
N THR A 211 -15.18 9.38 10.47
CA THR A 211 -15.58 10.09 11.69
C THR A 211 -16.84 9.51 12.30
N ALA A 212 -17.87 9.18 11.49
CA ALA A 212 -19.09 8.56 12.01
C ALA A 212 -18.83 7.15 12.56
N ALA A 213 -17.98 6.36 11.88
CA ALA A 213 -17.60 5.03 12.37
C ALA A 213 -16.90 5.11 13.73
N THR A 214 -15.96 6.03 13.91
CA THR A 214 -15.27 6.22 15.19
C THR A 214 -16.18 6.80 16.26
N VAL A 215 -17.10 7.71 15.94
CA VAL A 215 -18.09 8.19 16.92
C VAL A 215 -18.94 7.03 17.45
N VAL A 216 -19.49 6.18 16.57
CA VAL A 216 -20.27 5.01 16.99
C VAL A 216 -19.44 4.08 17.86
N ALA A 217 -18.22 3.78 17.43
CA ALA A 217 -17.32 2.88 18.12
C ALA A 217 -16.88 3.42 19.49
N SER A 218 -16.57 4.71 19.58
CA SER A 218 -16.18 5.40 20.82
C SER A 218 -17.35 5.56 21.78
N CYS A 219 -18.58 5.81 21.31
CA CYS A 219 -19.75 5.86 22.18
C CYS A 219 -19.96 4.53 22.91
N ILE A 220 -19.76 3.40 22.23
CA ILE A 220 -19.85 2.07 22.84
C ILE A 220 -18.72 1.86 23.86
N GLY A 221 -17.49 2.28 23.53
CA GLY A 221 -16.36 2.22 24.46
C GLY A 221 -16.58 3.05 25.73
N VAL A 222 -17.05 4.29 25.59
CA VAL A 222 -17.38 5.18 26.73
C VAL A 222 -18.56 4.64 27.53
N ALA A 223 -19.59 4.10 26.88
CA ALA A 223 -20.73 3.50 27.57
C ALA A 223 -20.29 2.29 28.42
N LEU A 224 -19.37 1.47 27.91
CA LEU A 224 -18.80 0.36 28.66
C LEU A 224 -17.94 0.85 29.83
N LEU A 225 -17.13 1.90 29.64
CA LEU A 225 -16.35 2.52 30.71
C LEU A 225 -17.26 3.02 31.83
N TRP A 226 -18.32 3.76 31.48
CA TRP A 226 -19.30 4.26 32.43
C TRP A 226 -20.03 3.13 33.18
N ALA A 227 -20.40 2.05 32.48
CA ALA A 227 -21.02 0.88 33.10
C ALA A 227 -20.06 0.14 34.04
N SER A 228 -18.78 0.04 33.65
CA SER A 228 -17.74 -0.60 34.47
C SER A 228 -17.52 0.14 35.79
N ASP A 229 -17.46 1.47 35.75
CA ASP A 229 -17.29 2.33 36.94
C ASP A 229 -18.48 2.20 37.90
N ARG A 230 -19.71 2.15 37.36
CA ARG A 230 -20.94 1.99 38.16
C ARG A 230 -21.09 0.62 38.81
N MET A 231 -20.55 -0.43 38.18
CA MET A 231 -20.71 -1.82 38.61
C MET A 231 -19.45 -2.42 39.25
N ASP A 232 -18.39 -1.62 39.41
CA ASP A 232 -17.08 -2.02 39.94
C ASP A 232 -16.48 -3.26 39.23
N LEU A 233 -16.65 -3.33 37.90
CA LEU A 233 -16.27 -4.50 37.10
C LEU A 233 -14.79 -4.52 36.69
N ASN A 234 -14.01 -3.52 37.10
CA ASN A 234 -12.58 -3.35 36.79
C ASN A 234 -12.22 -3.74 35.34
N LEU A 235 -13.02 -3.26 34.36
CA LEU A 235 -12.81 -3.53 32.95
C LEU A 235 -11.85 -2.50 32.36
N GLN A 236 -10.86 -2.97 31.60
CA GLN A 236 -10.01 -2.10 30.76
C GLN A 236 -10.76 -1.58 29.53
N ALA A 237 -11.82 -0.78 29.73
CA ALA A 237 -12.68 -0.30 28.66
C ALA A 237 -11.94 0.59 27.63
N GLY A 238 -10.82 1.21 28.01
CA GLY A 238 -9.92 1.91 27.07
C GLY A 238 -9.41 1.00 25.94
N ALA A 239 -9.27 -0.30 26.18
CA ALA A 239 -8.86 -1.26 25.16
C ALA A 239 -9.91 -1.41 24.02
N VAL A 240 -11.18 -1.07 24.26
CA VAL A 240 -12.21 -1.02 23.19
C VAL A 240 -11.83 0.03 22.16
N ILE A 241 -11.54 1.25 22.61
CA ILE A 241 -11.25 2.38 21.73
C ILE A 241 -9.92 2.16 21.01
N THR A 242 -8.89 1.68 21.73
CA THR A 242 -7.61 1.27 21.14
C THR A 242 -7.81 0.23 20.02
N GLY A 243 -8.59 -0.83 20.28
CA GLY A 243 -8.86 -1.87 19.29
C GLY A 243 -9.60 -1.34 18.06
N ASN A 244 -10.60 -0.48 18.25
CA ASN A 244 -11.35 0.15 17.17
C ASN A 244 -10.46 1.07 16.32
N ILE A 245 -9.56 1.84 16.94
CA ILE A 245 -8.58 2.67 16.21
C ILE A 245 -7.66 1.78 15.38
N MET A 246 -7.13 0.69 15.95
CA MET A 246 -6.28 -0.24 15.20
C MET A 246 -6.98 -0.85 13.99
N ALA A 247 -8.28 -1.17 14.11
CA ALA A 247 -9.06 -1.71 12.99
C ALA A 247 -9.32 -0.70 11.86
N LEU A 248 -9.31 0.59 12.16
CA LEU A 248 -9.57 1.68 11.21
C LEU A 248 -8.30 2.32 10.65
N LEU A 249 -7.12 1.96 11.19
CA LEU A 249 -5.86 2.54 10.75
C LEU A 249 -5.54 2.20 9.29
N PRO A 250 -5.08 3.18 8.49
CA PRO A 250 -4.75 2.98 7.08
C PRO A 250 -3.37 2.33 6.92
N GLY A 251 -3.20 1.10 7.45
CA GLY A 251 -1.92 0.40 7.47
C GLY A 251 -1.30 0.18 6.09
N ARG A 252 -2.15 -0.02 5.08
CA ARG A 252 -1.74 -0.21 3.69
C ARG A 252 -1.19 1.09 3.05
N PRO A 253 -1.95 2.21 2.97
CA PRO A 253 -1.42 3.47 2.48
C PRO A 253 -0.11 3.87 3.17
N LEU A 254 0.00 3.69 4.50
CA LEU A 254 1.21 3.96 5.28
C LEU A 254 2.47 3.25 4.75
N VAL A 255 2.39 1.94 4.50
CA VAL A 255 3.55 1.18 4.02
C VAL A 255 3.81 1.39 2.54
N SER A 256 2.75 1.38 1.74
CA SER A 256 2.87 1.51 0.29
C SER A 256 3.34 2.90 -0.14
N SER A 257 3.00 3.98 0.60
CA SER A 257 3.51 5.33 0.33
C SER A 257 5.00 5.42 0.57
N LEU A 258 5.51 4.77 1.62
CA LEU A 258 6.94 4.75 1.91
C LEU A 258 7.74 3.94 0.90
N GLN A 259 7.23 2.77 0.50
CA GLN A 259 7.85 1.99 -0.56
C GLN A 259 7.95 2.80 -1.86
N GLU A 260 6.87 3.49 -2.24
CA GLU A 260 6.83 4.35 -3.44
C GLU A 260 7.78 5.55 -3.32
N ALA A 261 7.81 6.22 -2.16
CA ALA A 261 8.74 7.33 -1.93
C ALA A 261 10.21 6.89 -2.07
N ILE A 262 10.56 5.72 -1.52
CA ILE A 262 11.93 5.17 -1.63
C ILE A 262 12.24 4.74 -3.07
N ALA A 263 11.27 4.21 -3.80
CA ALA A 263 11.39 3.87 -5.21
C ALA A 263 11.44 5.10 -6.14
N GLY A 264 11.19 6.30 -5.62
CA GLY A 264 11.26 7.57 -6.36
C GLY A 264 9.93 8.05 -6.95
N SER A 265 8.81 7.37 -6.69
CA SER A 265 7.47 7.79 -7.15
C SER A 265 6.83 8.80 -6.20
N TYR A 266 7.49 9.96 -6.03
CA TYR A 266 7.13 10.97 -5.05
C TYR A 266 5.67 11.46 -5.16
N VAL A 267 5.19 11.79 -6.36
CA VAL A 267 3.81 12.31 -6.55
C VAL A 267 2.74 11.33 -6.03
N SER A 268 2.89 10.03 -6.33
CA SER A 268 1.98 8.98 -5.83
C SER A 268 2.11 8.81 -4.32
N SER A 269 3.35 8.81 -3.80
CA SER A 269 3.59 8.70 -2.36
C SER A 269 2.98 9.86 -1.57
N SER A 270 3.06 11.10 -2.08
CA SER A 270 2.50 12.29 -1.44
C SER A 270 0.98 12.22 -1.37
N ALA A 271 0.34 11.75 -2.44
CA ALA A 271 -1.11 11.55 -2.46
C ALA A 271 -1.57 10.54 -1.40
N ARG A 272 -0.87 9.41 -1.26
CA ARG A 272 -1.18 8.39 -0.24
C ARG A 272 -0.88 8.86 1.19
N LEU A 273 0.20 9.60 1.41
CA LEU A 273 0.48 10.19 2.72
C LEU A 273 -0.61 11.20 3.12
N LEU A 274 -1.12 11.97 2.16
CA LEU A 274 -2.24 12.87 2.39
C LEU A 274 -3.54 12.11 2.70
N GLU A 275 -3.79 10.98 2.02
CA GLU A 275 -4.90 10.05 2.33
C GLU A 275 -4.81 9.53 3.78
N VAL A 276 -3.61 9.09 4.20
CA VAL A 276 -3.35 8.69 5.60
C VAL A 276 -3.63 9.83 6.56
N PHE A 277 -3.13 11.04 6.26
CA PHE A 277 -3.30 12.20 7.12
C PHE A 277 -4.78 12.54 7.34
N PHE A 278 -5.58 12.60 6.26
CA PHE A 278 -7.03 12.83 6.37
C PHE A 278 -7.75 11.70 7.10
N THR A 279 -7.35 10.45 6.88
CA THR A 279 -7.90 9.29 7.60
C THR A 279 -7.63 9.39 9.11
N LEU A 280 -6.39 9.71 9.51
CA LEU A 280 -6.05 9.92 10.90
C LEU A 280 -6.82 11.09 11.50
N GLY A 281 -6.96 12.21 10.77
CA GLY A 281 -7.78 13.34 11.20
C GLY A 281 -9.25 12.99 11.41
N ALA A 282 -9.82 12.14 10.54
CA ALA A 282 -11.19 11.64 10.69
C ALA A 282 -11.35 10.76 11.94
N ILE A 283 -10.38 9.88 12.18
CA ILE A 283 -10.36 9.02 13.38
C ILE A 283 -10.25 9.88 14.64
N ILE A 284 -9.25 10.77 14.70
CA ILE A 284 -8.99 11.66 15.84
C ILE A 284 -10.19 12.57 16.11
N SER A 285 -10.81 13.15 15.08
CA SER A 285 -11.98 14.02 15.28
C SER A 285 -13.17 13.27 15.88
N GLY A 286 -13.48 12.06 15.41
CA GLY A 286 -14.63 11.30 15.91
C GLY A 286 -14.40 10.74 17.32
N VAL A 287 -13.22 10.18 17.60
CA VAL A 287 -12.86 9.73 18.95
C VAL A 287 -12.79 10.92 19.92
N GLY A 288 -12.20 12.04 19.48
CA GLY A 288 -11.99 13.24 20.29
C GLY A 288 -13.29 13.94 20.67
N ALA A 289 -14.25 14.03 19.75
CA ALA A 289 -15.58 14.57 20.04
C ALA A 289 -16.29 13.76 21.14
N VAL A 290 -16.23 12.43 21.07
CA VAL A 290 -16.83 11.55 22.08
C VAL A 290 -16.07 11.62 23.41
N ALA A 291 -14.74 11.60 23.38
CA ALA A 291 -13.93 11.72 24.59
C ALA A 291 -14.16 13.05 25.32
N TYR A 292 -14.17 14.17 24.59
CA TYR A 292 -14.43 15.50 25.14
C TYR A 292 -15.82 15.59 25.80
N THR A 293 -16.85 15.06 25.12
CA THR A 293 -18.21 15.04 25.67
C THR A 293 -18.33 14.13 26.88
N ALA A 294 -17.66 12.98 26.90
CA ALA A 294 -17.62 12.08 28.04
C ALA A 294 -17.00 12.74 29.28
N VAL A 295 -15.85 13.42 29.12
CA VAL A 295 -15.19 14.16 30.21
C VAL A 295 -16.09 15.28 30.74
N ARG A 296 -16.77 16.03 29.85
CA ARG A 296 -17.73 17.07 30.25
C ARG A 296 -18.94 16.52 31.03
N LEU A 297 -19.34 15.29 30.74
CA LEU A 297 -20.41 14.59 31.46
C LEU A 297 -19.94 13.92 32.76
N GLY A 298 -18.66 14.08 33.12
CA GLY A 298 -18.08 13.55 34.36
C GLY A 298 -17.74 12.05 34.31
N VAL A 299 -17.60 11.46 33.12
CA VAL A 299 -17.07 10.09 32.99
C VAL A 299 -15.58 10.12 33.32
N ASN A 300 -15.14 9.28 34.25
CA ASN A 300 -13.74 9.22 34.66
C ASN A 300 -12.90 8.50 33.59
N VAL A 301 -12.23 9.27 32.73
CA VAL A 301 -11.34 8.75 31.69
C VAL A 301 -9.90 8.99 32.14
N ASN A 302 -9.29 8.00 32.81
CA ASN A 302 -7.92 8.12 33.29
C ASN A 302 -6.91 7.64 32.23
N LEU A 303 -5.78 8.35 32.15
CA LEU A 303 -4.64 7.95 31.32
C LEU A 303 -3.92 6.71 31.87
N GLU A 304 -3.97 6.48 33.19
CA GLU A 304 -3.32 5.35 33.85
C GLU A 304 -4.00 4.01 33.54
N ASP A 305 -5.30 4.04 33.23
CA ASP A 305 -6.10 2.87 32.86
C ASP A 305 -5.96 2.51 31.37
N LEU A 306 -5.26 3.34 30.58
CA LEU A 306 -4.93 3.01 29.20
C LEU A 306 -3.94 1.86 29.21
N PRO A 307 -4.28 0.74 28.56
CA PRO A 307 -3.34 -0.34 28.55
C PRO A 307 -2.12 0.06 27.72
N GLY A 308 -0.96 0.01 28.35
CA GLY A 308 0.31 0.09 27.66
C GLY A 308 0.45 -1.11 26.74
N ALA A 309 1.05 -0.91 25.57
CA ALA A 309 1.64 -2.03 24.84
C ALA A 309 2.90 -2.48 25.60
N ASP A 310 2.69 -3.06 26.78
CA ASP A 310 3.75 -3.72 27.51
C ASP A 310 4.29 -4.81 26.59
N ALA A 311 5.61 -4.85 26.46
CA ALA A 311 6.34 -5.76 25.59
C ALA A 311 6.27 -7.20 26.11
N SER A 312 5.06 -7.71 26.32
CA SER A 312 4.78 -9.02 26.85
C SER A 312 4.63 -10.03 25.72
N VAL A 313 5.10 -11.24 25.99
CA VAL A 313 4.99 -12.40 25.08
C VAL A 313 4.00 -13.43 25.64
N ALA A 314 3.04 -12.97 26.45
CA ALA A 314 2.02 -13.83 27.03
C ALA A 314 1.12 -14.42 25.93
N LEU A 315 0.61 -15.63 26.17
CA LEU A 315 -0.19 -16.36 25.18
C LEU A 315 -1.38 -15.56 24.62
N PRO A 316 -2.17 -14.81 25.42
CA PRO A 316 -3.27 -13.99 24.88
C PRO A 316 -2.81 -12.92 23.89
N VAL A 317 -1.64 -12.33 24.13
CA VAL A 317 -1.05 -11.29 23.27
C VAL A 317 -0.59 -11.87 21.94
N LEU A 318 0.01 -13.06 21.96
CA LEU A 318 0.41 -13.77 20.74
C LEU A 318 -0.81 -14.21 19.91
N ILE A 319 -1.86 -14.69 20.57
CA ILE A 319 -3.14 -15.01 19.92
C ILE A 319 -3.77 -13.74 19.32
N GLY A 320 -3.72 -12.62 20.04
CA GLY A 320 -4.15 -11.31 19.56
C GLY A 320 -3.38 -10.88 18.31
N ALA A 321 -2.05 -10.96 18.33
CA ALA A 321 -1.21 -10.59 17.19
C ALA A 321 -1.48 -11.45 15.94
N ALA A 322 -1.62 -12.78 16.11
CA ALA A 322 -2.03 -13.67 15.03
C ALA A 322 -3.44 -13.32 14.51
N GLY A 323 -4.38 -13.07 15.42
CA GLY A 323 -5.77 -12.74 15.13
C GLY A 323 -5.90 -11.44 14.33
N ILE A 324 -5.21 -10.38 14.74
CA ILE A 324 -5.14 -9.10 14.01
C ILE A 324 -4.65 -9.34 12.58
N ALA A 325 -3.53 -10.04 12.41
CA ALA A 325 -2.93 -10.27 11.09
C ALA A 325 -3.85 -11.09 10.17
N MET A 326 -4.44 -12.17 10.68
CA MET A 326 -5.36 -13.01 9.90
C MET A 326 -6.68 -12.30 9.58
N ALA A 327 -7.27 -11.60 10.54
CA ALA A 327 -8.51 -10.86 10.34
C ALA A 327 -8.34 -9.72 9.34
N PHE A 328 -7.20 -9.02 9.38
CA PHE A 328 -6.86 -7.99 8.40
C PHE A 328 -6.57 -8.59 7.02
N ALA A 329 -5.99 -9.79 6.93
CA ALA A 329 -5.86 -10.50 5.65
C ALA A 329 -7.23 -10.88 5.05
N VAL A 330 -8.18 -11.31 5.88
CA VAL A 330 -9.56 -11.59 5.43
C VAL A 330 -10.25 -10.32 4.94
N SER A 331 -10.09 -9.19 5.64
CA SER A 331 -10.70 -7.92 5.23
C SER A 331 -10.13 -7.39 3.90
N LEU A 332 -8.89 -7.74 3.58
CA LEU A 332 -8.22 -7.43 2.30
C LEU A 332 -8.42 -8.52 1.23
N THR A 333 -9.34 -9.47 1.46
CA THR A 333 -9.66 -10.61 0.57
C THR A 333 -8.47 -11.47 0.16
N VAL A 334 -7.45 -11.57 1.00
CA VAL A 334 -6.28 -12.42 0.75
C VAL A 334 -6.70 -13.89 0.60
N PRO A 335 -6.19 -14.65 -0.38
CA PRO A 335 -6.53 -16.07 -0.54
C PRO A 335 -6.32 -16.88 0.76
N PRO A 336 -7.26 -17.79 1.13
CA PRO A 336 -7.26 -18.46 2.44
C PRO A 336 -6.02 -19.33 2.68
N ARG A 337 -5.41 -19.82 1.60
CA ARG A 337 -4.16 -20.59 1.62
C ARG A 337 -2.96 -19.80 2.18
N MET A 338 -3.06 -18.47 2.26
CA MET A 338 -2.00 -17.58 2.76
C MET A 338 -2.17 -17.22 4.24
N LEU A 339 -3.38 -17.40 4.80
CA LEU A 339 -3.71 -17.00 6.17
C LEU A 339 -2.79 -17.60 7.24
N PRO A 340 -2.40 -18.90 7.20
CA PRO A 340 -1.55 -19.47 8.25
C PRO A 340 -0.19 -18.79 8.30
N TRP A 341 0.41 -18.50 7.14
CA TRP A 341 1.68 -17.80 7.05
C TRP A 341 1.60 -16.37 7.58
N ILE A 342 0.51 -15.68 7.27
CA ILE A 342 0.26 -14.32 7.77
C ILE A 342 0.09 -14.31 9.29
N GLY A 343 -0.64 -15.28 9.85
CA GLY A 343 -0.79 -15.43 11.30
C GLY A 343 0.56 -15.65 12.00
N VAL A 344 1.40 -16.54 11.46
CA VAL A 344 2.77 -16.77 11.96
C VAL A 344 3.62 -15.50 11.87
N MET A 345 3.54 -14.75 10.77
CA MET A 345 4.26 -13.49 10.62
C MET A 345 3.75 -12.40 11.58
N GLY A 346 2.45 -12.40 11.91
CA GLY A 346 1.86 -11.53 12.93
C GLY A 346 2.37 -11.84 14.35
N VAL A 347 2.55 -13.12 14.69
CA VAL A 347 3.21 -13.50 15.96
C VAL A 347 4.68 -13.10 15.93
N MET A 348 5.37 -13.39 14.83
CA MET A 348 6.80 -13.11 14.67
C MET A 348 7.11 -11.62 14.83
N ILE A 349 6.31 -10.73 14.22
CA ILE A 349 6.56 -9.29 14.33
C ILE A 349 6.47 -8.81 15.78
N TRP A 350 5.50 -9.34 16.53
CA TRP A 350 5.31 -8.98 17.93
C TRP A 350 6.41 -9.54 18.83
N VAL A 351 6.80 -10.81 18.65
CA VAL A 351 7.87 -11.44 19.43
C VAL A 351 9.20 -10.71 19.23
N ILE A 352 9.52 -10.31 18.00
CA ILE A 352 10.75 -9.56 17.72
C ILE A 352 10.68 -8.16 18.33
N TYR A 353 9.55 -7.46 18.18
CA TYR A 353 9.32 -6.17 18.83
C TYR A 353 9.51 -6.26 20.35
N ALA A 354 8.85 -7.23 20.99
CA ALA A 354 8.89 -7.42 22.43
C ALA A 354 10.28 -7.82 22.91
N GLY A 355 10.95 -8.74 22.21
CA GLY A 355 12.30 -9.20 22.52
C GLY A 355 13.34 -8.08 22.42
N VAL A 356 13.30 -7.27 21.36
CA VAL A 356 14.22 -6.12 21.23
C VAL A 356 14.04 -5.13 22.37
N ARG A 357 12.80 -4.83 22.77
CA ARG A 357 12.52 -3.94 23.91
C ARG A 357 12.97 -4.55 25.24
N ALA A 358 12.70 -5.83 25.46
CA ALA A 358 13.02 -6.51 26.71
C ALA A 358 14.53 -6.74 26.92
N PHE A 359 15.26 -7.10 25.86
CA PHE A 359 16.68 -7.46 25.98
C PHE A 359 17.64 -6.27 25.80
N LEU A 360 17.26 -5.24 25.04
CA LEU A 360 18.13 -4.12 24.71
C LEU A 360 17.71 -2.79 25.36
N ASP A 361 16.66 -2.81 26.18
CA ASP A 361 16.02 -1.60 26.75
C ASP A 361 15.77 -0.51 25.68
N ALA A 362 15.40 -0.97 24.48
CA ALA A 362 15.32 -0.13 23.30
C ALA A 362 13.97 0.60 23.21
N PRO A 363 13.94 1.83 22.66
CA PRO A 363 12.70 2.55 22.41
C PRO A 363 11.76 1.80 21.44
N PRO A 364 10.44 2.03 21.51
CA PRO A 364 9.43 1.33 20.69
C PRO A 364 9.71 1.35 19.18
N ILE A 365 10.27 2.45 18.69
CA ILE A 365 10.62 2.64 17.28
C ILE A 365 11.65 1.58 16.82
N LEU A 366 12.68 1.30 17.62
CA LEU A 366 13.71 0.32 17.25
C LEU A 366 13.15 -1.11 17.20
N GLY A 367 12.31 -1.48 18.18
CA GLY A 367 11.60 -2.77 18.15
C GLY A 367 10.70 -2.90 16.92
N THR A 368 10.03 -1.80 16.54
CA THR A 368 9.15 -1.75 15.37
C THR A 368 9.93 -1.96 14.08
N VAL A 369 11.07 -1.28 13.92
CA VAL A 369 11.95 -1.46 12.75
C VAL A 369 12.43 -2.91 12.66
N ALA A 370 12.91 -3.48 13.77
CA ALA A 370 13.41 -4.86 13.79
C ALA A 370 12.34 -5.88 13.36
N GLY A 371 11.12 -5.77 13.92
CA GLY A 371 9.99 -6.60 13.52
C GLY A 371 9.61 -6.40 12.04
N ALA A 372 9.52 -5.16 11.59
CA ALA A 372 9.18 -4.82 10.21
C ALA A 372 10.20 -5.37 9.19
N VAL A 373 11.49 -5.29 9.51
CA VAL A 373 12.57 -5.88 8.69
C VAL A 373 12.41 -7.39 8.59
N ALA A 374 12.16 -8.08 9.70
CA ALA A 374 11.96 -9.52 9.71
C ALA A 374 10.73 -9.93 8.87
N VAL A 375 9.61 -9.22 9.03
CA VAL A 375 8.42 -9.40 8.18
C VAL A 375 8.73 -9.14 6.71
N GLY A 376 9.50 -8.09 6.40
CA GLY A 376 9.96 -7.80 5.05
C GLY A 376 10.76 -8.97 4.45
N VAL A 377 11.76 -9.49 5.18
CA VAL A 377 12.61 -10.61 4.74
C VAL A 377 11.77 -11.87 4.51
N VAL A 378 10.99 -12.28 5.51
CA VAL A 378 10.19 -13.51 5.44
C VAL A 378 9.10 -13.39 4.39
N GLY A 379 8.40 -12.25 4.31
CA GLY A 379 7.34 -12.01 3.33
C GLY A 379 7.86 -12.08 1.89
N HIS A 380 9.00 -11.45 1.59
CA HIS A 380 9.61 -11.52 0.25
C HIS A 380 10.14 -12.92 -0.09
N ALA A 381 10.73 -13.63 0.88
CA ALA A 381 11.17 -15.00 0.68
C ALA A 381 9.99 -15.94 0.38
N LEU A 382 8.87 -15.77 1.10
CA LEU A 382 7.68 -16.59 0.95
C LEU A 382 6.93 -16.29 -0.36
N ALA A 383 6.82 -15.01 -0.73
CA ALA A 383 6.27 -14.57 -2.00
C ALA A 383 6.99 -15.23 -3.19
N ARG A 384 8.34 -15.27 -3.16
CA ARG A 384 9.13 -15.97 -4.19
C ARG A 384 8.90 -17.47 -4.19
N ARG A 385 8.93 -18.13 -3.03
CA ARG A 385 8.72 -19.59 -2.93
C ARG A 385 7.33 -20.02 -3.38
N THR A 386 6.33 -19.16 -3.21
CA THR A 386 4.94 -19.45 -3.55
C THR A 386 4.52 -18.89 -4.92
N HIS A 387 5.40 -18.14 -5.60
CA HIS A 387 5.09 -17.42 -6.84
C HIS A 387 3.88 -16.49 -6.71
N ARG A 388 3.80 -15.77 -5.59
CA ARG A 388 2.70 -14.85 -5.26
C ARG A 388 3.23 -13.43 -5.00
N PRO A 389 2.40 -12.38 -5.16
CA PRO A 389 2.78 -11.03 -4.82
C PRO A 389 3.10 -10.89 -3.32
N VAL A 390 3.95 -9.92 -2.98
CA VAL A 390 4.50 -9.73 -1.63
C VAL A 390 3.50 -9.02 -0.70
N LEU A 391 2.81 -7.99 -1.19
CA LEU A 391 1.94 -7.13 -0.39
C LEU A 391 0.84 -7.88 0.39
N PRO A 392 0.21 -8.93 -0.16
CA PRO A 392 -0.78 -9.72 0.57
C PRO A 392 -0.21 -10.45 1.81
N TYR A 393 1.09 -10.73 1.87
CA TYR A 393 1.73 -11.30 3.07
C TYR A 393 2.09 -10.21 4.08
N VAL A 394 2.69 -9.12 3.60
CA VAL A 394 3.35 -8.14 4.47
C VAL A 394 2.37 -7.17 5.12
N ILE A 395 1.42 -6.62 4.37
CA ILE A 395 0.50 -5.59 4.88
C ILE A 395 -0.37 -6.12 6.04
N PRO A 396 -0.92 -7.34 5.96
CA PRO A 396 -1.61 -7.91 7.10
C PRO A 396 -0.70 -8.20 8.31
N ALA A 397 0.52 -8.70 8.05
CA ALA A 397 1.45 -9.12 9.09
C ALA A 397 1.99 -7.99 9.97
N ILE A 398 2.03 -6.75 9.47
CA ILE A 398 2.46 -5.58 10.25
C ILE A 398 1.38 -4.99 11.15
N ALA A 399 0.11 -5.37 10.94
CA ALA A 399 -1.02 -4.78 11.65
C ALA A 399 -0.95 -4.83 13.19
N PRO A 400 -0.37 -5.87 13.82
CA PRO A 400 -0.17 -5.89 15.27
C PRO A 400 0.69 -4.73 15.82
N LEU A 401 1.55 -4.12 15.00
CA LEU A 401 2.40 -2.99 15.41
C LEU A 401 1.85 -1.63 14.98
N LEU A 402 0.62 -1.56 14.45
CA LEU A 402 0.01 -0.27 14.13
C LEU A 402 -0.21 0.54 15.43
N PRO A 403 0.09 1.85 15.44
CA PRO A 403 0.19 2.66 16.65
C PRO A 403 -1.17 3.11 17.22
N GLY A 404 -2.14 2.21 17.36
CA GLY A 404 -3.49 2.57 17.80
C GLY A 404 -3.57 3.05 19.25
N SER A 405 -2.82 2.42 20.17
CA SER A 405 -2.77 2.83 21.59
C SER A 405 -2.12 4.20 21.77
N VAL A 406 -1.04 4.46 21.03
CA VAL A 406 -0.32 5.74 21.04
C VAL A 406 -1.20 6.86 20.49
N LEU A 407 -1.96 6.60 19.43
CA LEU A 407 -2.94 7.56 18.90
C LEU A 407 -4.05 7.87 19.90
N TYR A 408 -4.58 6.86 20.59
CA TYR A 408 -5.62 7.08 21.58
C TYR A 408 -5.10 7.88 22.77
N ARG A 409 -3.89 7.54 23.26
CA ARG A 409 -3.21 8.29 24.31
C ARG A 409 -3.02 9.75 23.92
N GLY A 410 -2.42 10.02 22.76
CA GLY A 410 -2.16 11.40 22.32
C GLY A 410 -3.43 12.24 22.21
N LEU A 411 -4.53 11.63 21.78
CA LEU A 411 -5.84 12.26 21.73
C LEU A 411 -6.41 12.57 23.12
N LEU A 412 -6.29 11.64 24.06
CA LEU A 412 -6.73 11.85 25.43
C LEU A 412 -5.90 12.92 26.15
N GLU A 413 -4.58 12.91 25.97
CA GLU A 413 -3.68 13.95 26.49
C GLU A 413 -4.13 15.35 26.02
N ILE A 414 -4.43 15.52 24.73
CA ILE A 414 -4.99 16.79 24.21
C ILE A 414 -6.33 17.13 24.89
N THR A 415 -7.21 16.14 25.04
CA THR A 415 -8.55 16.32 25.62
C THR A 415 -8.50 16.68 27.11
N LEU A 416 -7.50 16.14 27.83
CA LEU A 416 -7.24 16.35 29.26
C LEU A 416 -6.33 17.54 29.54
N ASN A 417 -6.20 18.47 28.57
CA ASN A 417 -5.45 19.72 28.69
C ASN A 417 -3.92 19.53 28.83
N GLN A 418 -3.37 18.47 28.24
CA GLN A 418 -1.93 18.19 28.06
C GLN A 418 -1.54 18.20 26.56
N PRO A 419 -1.69 19.33 25.86
CA PRO A 419 -1.55 19.37 24.40
C PRO A 419 -0.12 19.08 23.89
N VAL A 420 0.90 19.38 24.69
CA VAL A 420 2.30 19.13 24.31
C VAL A 420 2.60 17.63 24.32
N GLU A 421 2.26 16.93 25.40
CA GLU A 421 2.39 15.47 25.51
C GLU A 421 1.58 14.78 24.42
N GLY A 422 0.34 15.24 24.22
CA GLY A 422 -0.52 14.74 23.16
C GLY A 422 0.09 14.86 21.76
N LEU A 423 0.73 15.99 21.45
CA LEU A 423 1.44 16.17 20.18
C LEU A 423 2.68 15.26 20.06
N LEU A 424 3.40 15.00 21.16
CA LEU A 424 4.52 14.06 21.18
C LEU A 424 4.05 12.63 20.91
N SER A 425 2.98 12.18 21.58
CA SER A 425 2.35 10.87 21.34
C SER A 425 1.90 10.73 19.88
N LEU A 426 1.21 11.72 19.32
CA LEU A 426 0.81 11.70 17.91
C LEU A 426 2.02 11.65 16.96
N SER A 427 3.10 12.38 17.30
CA SER A 427 4.35 12.35 16.53
C SER A 427 5.03 10.98 16.60
N GLU A 428 5.00 10.33 17.77
CA GLU A 428 5.49 8.95 17.93
C GLU A 428 4.69 7.97 17.08
N ALA A 429 3.36 8.09 17.04
CA ALA A 429 2.53 7.25 16.18
C ALA A 429 2.89 7.39 14.69
N VAL A 430 3.11 8.63 14.22
CA VAL A 430 3.59 8.88 12.85
C VAL A 430 4.96 8.23 12.64
N ALA A 431 5.89 8.38 13.58
CA ALA A 431 7.22 7.78 13.50
C ALA A 431 7.17 6.24 13.44
N ILE A 432 6.30 5.59 14.22
CA ILE A 432 6.06 4.14 14.18
C ILE A 432 5.53 3.72 12.80
N GLY A 433 4.54 4.45 12.26
CA GLY A 433 4.01 4.20 10.92
C GLY A 433 5.09 4.29 9.84
N LEU A 434 5.99 5.28 9.96
CA LEU A 434 7.11 5.44 9.04
C LEU A 434 8.16 4.32 9.20
N ALA A 435 8.46 3.95 10.44
CA ALA A 435 9.38 2.86 10.77
C ALA A 435 8.91 1.51 10.19
N LEU A 436 7.60 1.23 10.24
CA LEU A 436 7.02 0.01 9.65
C LEU A 436 7.26 -0.05 8.14
N GLY A 437 6.94 1.03 7.41
CA GLY A 437 7.11 1.05 5.95
C GLY A 437 8.58 0.96 5.53
N ALA A 438 9.47 1.68 6.22
CA ALA A 438 10.89 1.67 5.95
C ALA A 438 11.53 0.30 6.26
N GLY A 439 11.21 -0.29 7.41
CA GLY A 439 11.72 -1.60 7.82
C GLY A 439 11.28 -2.72 6.88
N VAL A 440 10.01 -2.75 6.49
CA VAL A 440 9.50 -3.71 5.49
C VAL A 440 10.28 -3.61 4.18
N ASN A 441 10.48 -2.40 3.67
CA ASN A 441 11.19 -2.19 2.42
C ASN A 441 12.67 -2.63 2.52
N LEU A 442 13.34 -2.28 3.63
CA LEU A 442 14.70 -2.73 3.90
C LEU A 442 14.80 -4.26 3.90
N GLY A 443 13.85 -4.96 4.52
CA GLY A 443 13.81 -6.42 4.51
C GLY A 443 13.71 -7.01 3.09
N GLY A 444 12.92 -6.37 2.21
CA GLY A 444 12.86 -6.73 0.79
C GLY A 444 14.18 -6.52 0.06
N GLU A 445 14.84 -5.38 0.30
CA GLU A 445 16.16 -5.10 -0.30
C GLU A 445 17.24 -6.07 0.16
N LEU A 446 17.23 -6.50 1.42
CA LEU A 446 18.16 -7.52 1.91
C LEU A 446 17.99 -8.84 1.14
N VAL A 447 16.76 -9.30 0.93
CA VAL A 447 16.50 -10.50 0.13
C VAL A 447 16.99 -10.33 -1.31
N ARG A 448 16.83 -9.14 -1.90
CA ARG A 448 17.35 -8.82 -3.24
C ARG A 448 18.88 -8.78 -3.31
N ALA A 449 19.55 -8.20 -2.31
CA ALA A 449 20.99 -8.00 -2.29
C ALA A 449 21.77 -9.31 -2.10
N PHE A 450 21.28 -10.21 -1.26
CA PHE A 450 21.99 -11.44 -0.91
C PHE A 450 21.68 -12.62 -1.83
N GLN A 451 20.67 -12.53 -2.71
CA GLN A 451 20.30 -13.62 -3.61
C GLN A 451 20.65 -13.31 -5.06
N ARG A 452 21.65 -14.01 -5.59
CA ARG A 452 22.02 -14.00 -7.01
C ARG A 452 21.01 -14.82 -7.81
N GLY A 453 20.05 -14.15 -8.44
CA GLY A 453 19.17 -14.77 -9.44
C GLY A 453 17.69 -14.61 -9.12
N GLY A 454 17.04 -13.69 -9.83
CA GLY A 454 15.59 -13.58 -9.91
C GLY A 454 15.26 -12.77 -11.16
N LEU A 455 14.18 -13.12 -11.86
CA LEU A 455 13.80 -12.61 -13.18
C LEU A 455 13.62 -11.07 -13.24
N ALA A 456 13.39 -10.40 -12.11
CA ALA A 456 13.41 -8.93 -12.00
C ALA A 456 14.82 -8.31 -12.20
N GLY A 457 15.87 -9.12 -12.15
CA GLY A 457 17.26 -8.71 -12.42
C GLY A 457 17.57 -8.52 -13.91
N ALA A 458 16.67 -8.92 -14.83
CA ALA A 458 16.87 -8.73 -16.25
C ALA A 458 16.65 -7.29 -16.72
N GLY A 459 15.81 -6.50 -16.02
CA GLY A 459 15.48 -5.12 -16.43
C GLY A 459 16.27 -4.00 -15.73
N ARG A 460 16.87 -4.25 -14.56
CA ARG A 460 17.57 -3.20 -13.77
C ARG A 460 19.11 -3.31 -13.79
N ARG A 461 19.70 -4.41 -14.25
CA ARG A 461 21.17 -4.60 -14.23
C ARG A 461 21.95 -3.68 -15.18
N SER A 462 21.27 -2.89 -16.02
CA SER A 462 21.89 -1.96 -16.98
C SER A 462 21.69 -0.48 -16.65
N ARG A 463 21.10 -0.12 -15.51
CA ARG A 463 21.21 1.26 -14.98
C ARG A 463 22.23 1.29 -13.85
N PRO A 464 23.53 1.54 -14.11
CA PRO A 464 24.40 2.02 -13.05
C PRO A 464 23.70 3.20 -12.40
N ALA A 465 23.59 3.17 -11.07
CA ALA A 465 23.05 4.28 -10.27
C ALA A 465 23.60 5.58 -10.86
N ALA A 466 22.71 6.50 -11.24
CA ALA A 466 23.08 7.72 -11.92
C ALA A 466 24.24 8.36 -11.15
N ARG A 467 25.46 8.22 -11.69
CA ARG A 467 26.61 8.98 -11.23
C ARG A 467 26.16 10.41 -11.43
N ARG A 468 25.82 11.10 -10.35
CA ARG A 468 25.70 12.55 -10.35
C ARG A 468 27.01 13.01 -10.97
N SER A 469 26.94 13.53 -12.20
CA SER A 469 28.01 14.30 -12.78
C SER A 469 28.18 15.50 -11.85
N ARG A 470 29.04 15.37 -10.85
CA ARG A 470 29.70 16.53 -10.29
C ARG A 470 30.41 17.13 -11.48
N GLY A 471 29.86 18.23 -12.00
CA GLY A 471 30.56 19.05 -12.97
C GLY A 471 31.93 19.33 -12.40
N ALA A 472 32.97 18.86 -13.09
CA ALA A 472 34.28 19.42 -12.92
C ALA A 472 34.18 20.83 -13.50
N VAL A 473 34.29 21.83 -12.63
CA VAL A 473 34.72 23.18 -12.97
C VAL A 473 36.23 23.20 -12.79
#